data_AF-X0XV05-F1
#
_entry.id   AF-X0XV05-F1
#
_cell.length_a   1.000
_cell.length_b   1.000
_cell.length_c   1.000
_cell.angle_alpha   90.00
_cell.angle_beta   90.00
_cell.angle_gamma   90.00
#
_symmetry.space_group_name_H-M   'P 1'
#
loop_
_entity.id
_entity.type
_entity.pdbx_description
1 polymer ?
#
loop_
_entity_poly.entity_id
_entity_poly.type
_entity_poly.pdbx_seq_one_letter_code
_entity_poly.pdbx_strand_id
1 'polypeptide(L)'
;KLSFIGTGQTAVTGTSNLKKLEGRFTLRVELSDADVDAVIRKVILAKKPEAISPIEKIMQTNLGEISRQLSSTTIGHRQMDIQHFPQDYPILPVRRRFWENTLRVLDQTGTDSQLRNQLSMIHKVIQTNLDTPIGYVVPADYLYFDSADKLLQARILPRKVHEKTLIWIKGSDDEILMARACGLVFLINKLAGSNNEIGIRATIDTLSDLIVEDLSEGSSSLRSKLPALLDKCELLMKVGE
;
A
#
# COMPACT_ATOMS: atom_id res chain seq x y z
N LYS A 1 -15.82 22.66 -30.23
CA LYS A 1 -16.17 23.51 -29.06
C LYS A 1 -15.62 22.83 -27.82
N LEU A 2 -14.74 23.50 -27.08
CA LEU A 2 -14.16 23.00 -25.84
C LEU A 2 -14.93 23.65 -24.68
N SER A 3 -15.34 22.89 -23.67
CA SER A 3 -16.08 23.42 -22.51
C SER A 3 -15.37 22.95 -21.25
N PHE A 4 -14.92 23.90 -20.44
CA PHE A 4 -14.31 23.63 -19.13
C PHE A 4 -15.36 23.79 -18.04
N ILE A 5 -15.40 22.85 -17.10
CA ILE A 5 -16.29 22.90 -15.94
C ILE A 5 -15.41 22.73 -14.69
N GLY A 6 -15.23 23.82 -13.93
CA GLY A 6 -14.51 23.80 -12.66
C GLY A 6 -15.48 23.49 -11.52
N THR A 7 -15.43 22.27 -11.00
CA THR A 7 -16.34 21.76 -9.94
C THR A 7 -15.73 21.80 -8.53
N GLY A 8 -14.54 22.39 -8.38
CA GLY A 8 -13.77 22.34 -7.14
C GLY A 8 -13.41 20.90 -6.72
N GLN A 9 -12.90 20.71 -5.50
CA GLN A 9 -12.40 19.42 -5.02
C GLN A 9 -13.49 18.37 -4.72
N THR A 10 -14.78 18.71 -4.81
CA THR A 10 -15.86 17.88 -4.23
C THR A 10 -17.17 17.80 -5.02
N ALA A 11 -17.42 18.59 -6.08
CA ALA A 11 -18.78 18.68 -6.62
C ALA A 11 -19.15 17.62 -7.68
N VAL A 12 -18.19 16.95 -8.31
CA VAL A 12 -18.49 15.95 -9.36
C VAL A 12 -19.16 14.69 -8.79
N THR A 13 -18.74 14.26 -7.59
CA THR A 13 -19.30 13.08 -6.92
C THR A 13 -20.58 13.36 -6.14
N GLY A 14 -20.81 14.62 -5.73
CA GLY A 14 -21.96 15.02 -4.91
C GLY A 14 -23.27 15.26 -5.67
N THR A 15 -23.24 15.41 -7.00
CA THR A 15 -24.42 15.79 -7.79
C THR A 15 -24.77 14.71 -8.80
N SER A 16 -25.84 13.95 -8.56
CA SER A 16 -26.29 12.82 -9.40
C SER A 16 -26.53 13.18 -10.88
N ASN A 17 -26.84 14.45 -11.16
CA ASN A 17 -27.01 14.95 -12.52
C ASN A 17 -25.68 15.19 -13.26
N LEU A 18 -24.57 15.47 -12.56
CA LEU A 18 -23.25 15.62 -13.18
C LEU A 18 -22.65 14.28 -13.61
N LYS A 19 -22.85 13.21 -12.81
CA LYS A 19 -22.47 11.83 -13.19
C LYS A 19 -23.07 11.36 -14.52
N LYS A 20 -24.30 11.80 -14.83
CA LYS A 20 -24.96 11.47 -16.12
C LYS A 20 -24.28 12.11 -17.33
N LEU A 21 -23.56 13.21 -17.12
CA LEU A 21 -22.80 13.89 -18.16
C LEU A 21 -21.43 13.25 -18.37
N GLU A 22 -20.78 12.72 -17.31
CA GLU A 22 -19.52 11.96 -17.44
C GLU A 22 -19.66 10.74 -18.35
N GLY A 23 -20.79 10.02 -18.27
CA GLY A 23 -21.06 8.86 -19.13
C GLY A 23 -21.16 9.17 -20.63
N ARG A 24 -21.21 10.45 -21.03
CA ARG A 24 -21.27 10.89 -22.44
C ARG A 24 -19.89 11.14 -23.05
N PHE A 25 -18.83 11.16 -22.26
CA PHE A 25 -17.47 11.38 -22.74
C PHE A 25 -16.67 10.06 -22.67
N THR A 26 -16.18 9.61 -23.81
CA THR A 26 -15.41 8.36 -23.94
C THR A 26 -13.96 8.48 -23.46
N LEU A 27 -13.46 9.71 -23.33
CA LEU A 27 -12.11 10.02 -22.87
C LEU A 27 -12.18 10.66 -21.48
N ARG A 28 -11.74 9.91 -20.47
CA ARG A 28 -11.50 10.42 -19.12
C ARG A 28 -10.07 10.96 -19.08
N VAL A 29 -9.93 12.27 -19.04
CA VAL A 29 -8.63 12.93 -18.81
C VAL A 29 -8.63 13.38 -17.35
N GLU A 30 -7.89 12.67 -16.52
CA GLU A 30 -7.73 13.00 -15.11
C GLU A 30 -6.71 14.14 -14.98
N LEU A 31 -7.05 15.18 -14.22
CA LEU A 31 -6.08 16.17 -13.79
C LEU A 31 -5.17 15.50 -12.75
N SER A 32 -3.88 15.42 -13.06
CA SER A 32 -2.87 14.98 -12.12
C SER A 32 -2.73 16.04 -11.03
N ASP A 33 -3.21 15.74 -9.83
CA ASP A 33 -3.07 16.54 -8.61
C ASP A 33 -1.63 16.46 -8.05
N ALA A 34 -0.63 16.75 -8.88
CA ALA A 34 0.76 16.89 -8.45
C ALA A 34 0.92 17.92 -7.29
N ASP A 35 -0.03 18.84 -7.14
CA ASP A 35 -0.02 19.89 -6.11
C ASP A 35 -0.53 19.44 -4.72
N VAL A 36 -1.40 18.44 -4.60
CA VAL A 36 -1.92 18.00 -3.28
C VAL A 36 -0.86 17.19 -2.53
N ASP A 37 -0.13 16.40 -3.30
CA ASP A 37 1.05 15.63 -2.95
C ASP A 37 2.13 16.49 -2.25
N ALA A 38 2.40 17.69 -2.76
CA ALA A 38 3.36 18.61 -2.15
C ALA A 38 2.80 19.29 -0.89
N VAL A 39 1.48 19.52 -0.81
CA VAL A 39 0.86 20.29 0.28
C VAL A 39 0.74 19.48 1.57
N ILE A 40 0.35 18.19 1.51
CA ILE A 40 0.30 17.34 2.71
C ILE A 40 1.72 17.04 3.21
N ARG A 41 2.65 16.75 2.30
CA ARG A 41 4.09 16.51 2.61
C ARG A 41 4.77 17.71 3.24
N LYS A 42 4.45 18.94 2.79
CA LYS A 42 4.99 20.17 3.38
C LYS A 42 4.44 20.46 4.77
N VAL A 43 3.15 20.21 5.05
CA VAL A 43 2.52 20.73 6.28
C VAL A 43 2.86 19.94 7.56
N ILE A 44 3.13 18.64 7.49
CA ILE A 44 3.47 17.84 8.69
C ILE A 44 4.95 17.97 9.05
N LEU A 45 5.86 17.86 8.07
CA LEU A 45 7.30 17.95 8.32
C LEU A 45 7.79 19.39 8.50
N ALA A 46 7.13 20.39 7.89
CA ALA A 46 7.44 21.79 8.19
C ALA A 46 7.06 22.19 9.63
N LYS A 47 6.22 21.41 10.32
CA LYS A 47 5.90 21.64 11.74
C LYS A 47 6.98 21.12 12.69
N LYS A 48 7.85 20.19 12.26
CA LYS A 48 8.95 19.61 13.04
C LYS A 48 10.20 19.38 12.17
N PRO A 49 10.82 20.44 11.64
CA PRO A 49 11.99 20.33 10.77
C PRO A 49 13.17 19.57 11.43
N GLU A 50 13.25 19.58 12.76
CA GLU A 50 14.23 18.84 13.56
C GLU A 50 14.17 17.31 13.37
N ALA A 51 13.02 16.76 12.93
CA ALA A 51 12.86 15.33 12.69
C ALA A 51 13.44 14.86 11.35
N ILE A 52 13.73 15.78 10.41
CA ILE A 52 14.21 15.45 9.06
C ILE A 52 15.57 14.76 9.12
N SER A 53 16.54 15.35 9.81
CA SER A 53 17.91 14.82 9.86
C SER A 53 18.01 13.43 10.51
N PRO A 54 17.31 13.14 11.64
CA PRO A 54 17.21 11.78 12.17
C PRO A 54 16.60 10.76 11.19
N ILE A 55 15.56 11.15 10.44
CA ILE A 55 14.93 10.27 9.44
C ILE A 55 15.87 10.01 8.26
N GLU A 56 16.55 11.04 7.75
CA GLU A 56 17.57 10.87 6.71
C GLU A 56 18.65 9.90 7.16
N LYS A 57 19.15 10.07 8.38
CA LYS A 57 20.20 9.21 8.93
C LYS A 57 19.76 7.76 9.05
N ILE A 58 18.56 7.48 9.57
CA ILE A 58 18.08 6.09 9.72
C ILE A 58 17.84 5.44 8.35
N MET A 59 17.28 6.19 7.40
CA MET A 59 17.00 5.70 6.06
C MET A 59 18.30 5.46 5.27
N GLN A 60 19.30 6.33 5.42
CA GLN A 60 20.63 6.12 4.82
C GLN A 60 21.35 4.93 5.43
N THR A 61 21.30 4.77 6.76
CA THR A 61 21.91 3.64 7.46
C THR A 61 21.32 2.31 6.96
N ASN A 62 20.02 2.27 6.71
CA ASN A 62 19.30 1.08 6.26
C ASN A 62 19.05 1.05 4.73
N LEU A 63 19.77 1.86 3.95
CA LEU A 63 19.55 1.97 2.50
C LEU A 63 19.74 0.63 1.77
N GLY A 64 20.65 -0.22 2.25
CA GLY A 64 20.87 -1.56 1.71
C GLY A 64 19.62 -2.45 1.84
N GLU A 65 19.00 -2.46 3.03
CA GLU A 65 17.75 -3.20 3.26
C GLU A 65 16.61 -2.65 2.41
N ILE A 66 16.45 -1.32 2.36
CA ILE A 66 15.42 -0.67 1.54
C ILE A 66 15.60 -1.00 0.05
N SER A 67 16.85 -0.97 -0.44
CA SER A 67 17.17 -1.19 -1.85
C SER A 67 16.96 -2.64 -2.28
N ARG A 68 17.10 -3.60 -1.36
CA ARG A 68 16.87 -5.01 -1.63
C ARG A 68 15.38 -5.32 -1.86
N GLN A 69 14.49 -4.60 -1.17
CA GLN A 69 13.05 -4.89 -1.20
C GLN A 69 12.50 -4.83 -2.63
N LEU A 70 11.96 -5.97 -3.09
CA LEU A 70 11.34 -6.09 -4.41
C LEU A 70 12.22 -5.60 -5.59
N SER A 71 13.56 -5.70 -5.46
CA SER A 71 14.52 -5.21 -6.45
C SER A 71 14.39 -5.84 -7.84
N SER A 72 13.81 -7.04 -7.93
CA SER A 72 13.52 -7.74 -9.19
C SER A 72 12.21 -7.31 -9.86
N THR A 73 11.50 -6.32 -9.32
CA THR A 73 10.19 -5.85 -9.81
C THR A 73 10.24 -4.38 -10.20
N THR A 74 9.25 -3.90 -10.94
CA THR A 74 9.14 -2.47 -11.28
C THR A 74 8.78 -1.57 -10.09
N ILE A 75 8.35 -2.18 -8.97
CA ILE A 75 7.97 -1.54 -7.70
C ILE A 75 9.19 -1.20 -6.83
N GLY A 76 10.31 -1.91 -7.02
CA GLY A 76 11.53 -1.78 -6.24
C GLY A 76 12.04 -0.33 -6.11
N HIS A 77 12.86 -0.10 -5.08
CA HIS A 77 13.47 1.19 -4.81
C HIS A 77 14.30 1.73 -6.01
N ARG A 78 14.29 3.04 -6.22
CA ARG A 78 15.04 3.75 -7.26
C ARG A 78 15.89 4.85 -6.65
N GLN A 79 17.02 5.19 -7.26
CA GLN A 79 17.93 6.23 -6.75
C GLN A 79 17.26 7.60 -6.53
N MET A 80 16.30 7.96 -7.39
CA MET A 80 15.53 9.21 -7.25
C MET A 80 14.58 9.24 -6.04
N ASP A 81 14.34 8.09 -5.39
CA ASP A 81 13.49 8.03 -4.21
C ASP A 81 14.19 8.60 -2.98
N ILE A 82 15.52 8.55 -2.92
CA ILE A 82 16.32 8.93 -1.75
C ILE A 82 16.05 10.38 -1.31
N GLN A 83 15.89 11.30 -2.27
CA GLN A 83 15.63 12.71 -1.96
C GLN A 83 14.25 12.94 -1.31
N HIS A 84 13.34 11.97 -1.42
CA HIS A 84 11.98 12.04 -0.86
C HIS A 84 11.81 11.23 0.42
N PHE A 85 12.84 10.50 0.87
CA PHE A 85 12.75 9.64 2.06
C PHE A 85 12.20 10.34 3.30
N PRO A 86 12.66 11.56 3.66
CA PRO A 86 12.12 12.22 4.84
C PRO A 86 10.66 12.62 4.67
N GLN A 87 10.27 12.92 3.44
CA GLN A 87 8.92 13.38 3.07
C GLN A 87 7.91 12.25 3.04
N ASP A 88 8.34 11.07 2.59
CA ASP A 88 7.49 9.90 2.45
C ASP A 88 7.46 9.04 3.73
N TYR A 89 8.38 9.24 4.68
CA TYR A 89 8.40 8.54 5.97
C TYR A 89 7.06 8.71 6.74
N PRO A 90 6.50 7.63 7.31
CA PRO A 90 7.03 6.27 7.50
C PRO A 90 6.72 5.28 6.37
N ILE A 91 6.33 5.75 5.19
CA ILE A 91 5.94 4.89 4.05
C ILE A 91 7.12 4.79 3.08
N LEU A 92 7.64 3.57 2.89
CA LEU A 92 8.72 3.35 1.91
C LEU A 92 8.19 3.52 0.46
N PRO A 93 9.06 3.91 -0.50
CA PRO A 93 8.69 4.02 -1.92
C PRO A 93 8.06 2.74 -2.49
N VAL A 94 8.58 1.59 -2.05
CA VAL A 94 8.09 0.25 -2.42
C VAL A 94 6.65 0.05 -1.94
N ARG A 95 6.32 0.48 -0.72
CA ARG A 95 4.96 0.39 -0.15
C ARG A 95 3.98 1.25 -0.93
N ARG A 96 4.36 2.51 -1.19
CA ARG A 96 3.55 3.46 -1.97
C ARG A 96 3.22 2.89 -3.35
N ARG A 97 4.24 2.49 -4.12
CA ARG A 97 4.05 1.91 -5.45
C ARG A 97 3.23 0.62 -5.42
N PHE A 98 3.43 -0.24 -4.42
CA PHE A 98 2.63 -1.44 -4.25
C PHE A 98 1.15 -1.09 -4.03
N TRP A 99 0.85 -0.13 -3.17
CA TRP A 99 -0.53 0.31 -2.92
C TRP A 99 -1.17 0.97 -4.14
N GLU A 100 -0.47 1.87 -4.83
CA GLU A 100 -0.96 2.51 -6.05
C GLU A 100 -1.37 1.48 -7.11
N ASN A 101 -0.48 0.51 -7.37
CA ASN A 101 -0.74 -0.54 -8.35
C ASN A 101 -1.87 -1.47 -7.91
N THR A 102 -1.90 -1.85 -6.64
CA THR A 102 -2.93 -2.75 -6.10
C THR A 102 -4.31 -2.09 -6.08
N LEU A 103 -4.41 -0.84 -5.63
CA LEU A 103 -5.67 -0.09 -5.61
C LEU A 103 -6.25 0.10 -7.00
N ARG A 104 -5.41 0.33 -8.01
CA ARG A 104 -5.84 0.43 -9.42
C ARG A 104 -6.51 -0.87 -9.91
N VAL A 105 -6.03 -2.03 -9.45
CA VAL A 105 -6.59 -3.33 -9.81
C VAL A 105 -7.88 -3.63 -9.04
N LEU A 106 -7.97 -3.19 -7.78
CA LEU A 106 -9.13 -3.43 -6.93
C LEU A 106 -10.33 -2.52 -7.27
N ASP A 107 -10.09 -1.32 -7.80
CA ASP A 107 -11.13 -0.38 -8.20
C ASP A 107 -11.59 -0.57 -9.66
N GLN A 108 -12.34 -1.64 -9.92
CA GLN A 108 -12.86 -1.97 -11.26
C GLN A 108 -13.86 -0.93 -11.81
N THR A 109 -14.49 -0.13 -10.95
CA THR A 109 -15.45 0.91 -11.35
C THR A 109 -14.79 2.26 -11.64
N GLY A 110 -13.50 2.41 -11.33
CA GLY A 110 -12.73 3.64 -11.54
C GLY A 110 -13.22 4.83 -10.69
N THR A 111 -13.94 4.54 -9.60
CA THR A 111 -14.55 5.57 -8.73
C THR A 111 -13.80 5.78 -7.43
N ASP A 112 -13.03 4.79 -6.97
CA ASP A 112 -12.36 4.78 -5.67
C ASP A 112 -10.82 4.91 -5.76
N SER A 113 -10.23 4.76 -6.94
CA SER A 113 -8.80 4.92 -7.25
C SER A 113 -8.35 6.38 -7.36
N GLN A 114 -9.26 7.32 -7.07
CA GLN A 114 -8.92 8.74 -7.00
C GLN A 114 -7.80 8.95 -5.97
N LEU A 115 -6.80 9.78 -6.32
CA LEU A 115 -5.70 10.18 -5.44
C LEU A 115 -6.18 10.55 -4.03
N ARG A 116 -7.36 11.15 -3.90
CA ARG A 116 -7.99 11.52 -2.61
C ARG A 116 -8.16 10.35 -1.63
N ASN A 117 -8.54 9.18 -2.10
CA ASN A 117 -8.71 8.00 -1.25
C ASN A 117 -7.35 7.42 -0.83
N GLN A 118 -6.35 7.47 -1.71
CA GLN A 118 -4.96 7.14 -1.39
C GLN A 118 -4.39 8.09 -0.33
N LEU A 119 -4.64 9.40 -0.47
CA LEU A 119 -4.24 10.41 0.51
C LEU A 119 -4.91 10.21 1.87
N SER A 120 -6.19 9.85 1.90
CA SER A 120 -6.90 9.55 3.15
C SER A 120 -6.31 8.32 3.84
N MET A 121 -5.97 7.29 3.07
CA MET A 121 -5.32 6.09 3.58
C MET A 121 -3.92 6.39 4.13
N ILE A 122 -3.09 7.11 3.35
CA ILE A 122 -1.75 7.56 3.77
C ILE A 122 -1.83 8.37 5.07
N HIS A 123 -2.80 9.29 5.18
CA HIS A 123 -2.95 10.09 6.38
C HIS A 123 -3.31 9.26 7.61
N LYS A 124 -4.25 8.31 7.50
CA LYS A 124 -4.60 7.36 8.58
C LYS A 124 -3.39 6.53 9.00
N VAL A 125 -2.66 6.02 8.00
CA VAL A 125 -1.44 5.23 8.20
C VAL A 125 -0.39 6.01 9.00
N ILE A 126 -0.15 7.27 8.62
CA ILE A 126 0.78 8.13 9.35
C ILE A 126 0.31 8.32 10.79
N GLN A 127 -0.99 8.53 11.01
CA GLN A 127 -1.56 8.66 12.36
C GLN A 127 -1.34 7.40 13.22
N THR A 128 -1.43 6.20 12.63
CA THR A 128 -1.18 4.94 13.36
C THR A 128 0.28 4.73 13.76
N ASN A 129 1.22 5.44 13.13
CA ASN A 129 2.66 5.28 13.35
C ASN A 129 3.25 6.39 14.26
N LEU A 130 2.45 7.40 14.67
CA LEU A 130 2.93 8.59 15.38
C LEU A 130 3.71 8.30 16.67
N ASP A 131 3.37 7.24 17.39
CA ASP A 131 4.00 6.87 18.67
C ASP A 131 5.13 5.85 18.51
N THR A 132 5.43 5.42 17.27
CA THR A 132 6.50 4.44 17.01
C THR A 132 7.89 5.09 16.92
N PRO A 133 8.96 4.40 17.35
CA PRO A 133 10.32 4.92 17.23
C PRO A 133 10.73 5.20 15.78
N ILE A 134 11.67 6.13 15.59
CA ILE A 134 12.27 6.38 14.27
C ILE A 134 12.98 5.12 13.79
N GLY A 135 12.67 4.70 12.57
CA GLY A 135 13.15 3.44 11.99
C GLY A 135 12.03 2.43 11.76
N TYR A 136 10.87 2.65 12.38
CA TYR A 136 9.66 1.89 12.08
C TYR A 136 8.94 2.45 10.85
N VAL A 137 8.66 1.57 9.90
CA VAL A 137 7.93 1.86 8.67
C VAL A 137 6.61 1.12 8.65
N VAL A 138 5.71 1.63 7.82
CA VAL A 138 4.37 1.03 7.69
C VAL A 138 4.46 -0.20 6.80
N PRO A 139 3.90 -1.34 7.24
CA PRO A 139 3.94 -2.54 6.44
C PRO A 139 2.84 -2.50 5.36
N ALA A 140 3.06 -3.17 4.23
CA ALA A 140 2.15 -3.08 3.10
C ALA A 140 0.81 -3.78 3.34
N ASP A 141 0.75 -4.74 4.28
CA ASP A 141 -0.46 -5.49 4.61
C ASP A 141 -1.57 -4.60 5.20
N TYR A 142 -1.25 -3.40 5.69
CA TYR A 142 -2.23 -2.42 6.12
C TYR A 142 -3.33 -2.19 5.05
N LEU A 143 -2.96 -2.17 3.76
CA LEU A 143 -3.92 -2.01 2.66
C LEU A 143 -5.03 -3.06 2.70
N TYR A 144 -4.68 -4.31 3.00
CA TYR A 144 -5.64 -5.39 3.05
C TYR A 144 -6.66 -5.12 4.15
N PHE A 145 -6.20 -4.81 5.36
CA PHE A 145 -7.09 -4.64 6.52
C PHE A 145 -7.95 -3.36 6.45
N ASP A 146 -7.42 -2.24 5.95
CA ASP A 146 -8.22 -1.01 5.76
C ASP A 146 -9.31 -1.18 4.69
N SER A 147 -9.10 -2.07 3.72
CA SER A 147 -10.04 -2.31 2.62
C SER A 147 -10.87 -3.60 2.75
N ALA A 148 -10.60 -4.46 3.74
CA ALA A 148 -11.15 -5.82 3.83
C ALA A 148 -12.69 -5.85 3.75
N ASP A 149 -13.39 -5.02 4.54
CA ASP A 149 -14.84 -4.96 4.55
C ASP A 149 -15.42 -4.44 3.22
N LYS A 150 -14.76 -3.45 2.61
CA LYS A 150 -15.16 -2.91 1.31
C LYS A 150 -14.99 -3.97 0.22
N LEU A 151 -13.87 -4.69 0.22
CA LEU A 151 -13.59 -5.75 -0.74
C LEU A 151 -14.56 -6.93 -0.59
N LEU A 152 -14.98 -7.24 0.65
CA LEU A 152 -16.01 -8.23 0.92
C LEU A 152 -17.37 -7.79 0.34
N GLN A 153 -17.77 -6.54 0.60
CA GLN A 153 -19.02 -5.98 0.06
C GLN A 153 -19.03 -5.93 -1.47
N ALA A 154 -17.90 -5.59 -2.08
CA ALA A 154 -17.69 -5.61 -3.53
C ALA A 154 -17.58 -7.02 -4.12
N ARG A 155 -17.63 -8.08 -3.30
CA ARG A 155 -17.46 -9.50 -3.68
C ARG A 155 -16.11 -9.80 -4.35
N ILE A 156 -15.09 -8.99 -4.08
CA ILE A 156 -13.71 -9.19 -4.55
C ILE A 156 -12.94 -10.12 -3.60
N LEU A 157 -13.19 -9.98 -2.29
CA LEU A 157 -12.59 -10.79 -1.23
C LEU A 157 -13.54 -11.93 -0.83
N PRO A 158 -13.12 -13.21 -0.93
CA PRO A 158 -13.92 -14.32 -0.45
C PRO A 158 -14.19 -14.25 1.05
N ARG A 159 -15.45 -14.48 1.45
CA ARG A 159 -15.89 -14.42 2.84
C ARG A 159 -15.06 -15.27 3.81
N LYS A 160 -14.69 -16.50 3.40
CA LYS A 160 -13.85 -17.39 4.22
C LYS A 160 -12.48 -16.78 4.53
N VAL A 161 -11.87 -16.09 3.56
CA VAL A 161 -10.55 -15.44 3.74
C VAL A 161 -10.68 -14.24 4.67
N HIS A 162 -11.70 -13.40 4.46
CA HIS A 162 -12.01 -12.27 5.34
C HIS A 162 -12.20 -12.70 6.80
N GLU A 163 -13.12 -13.64 7.06
CA GLU A 163 -13.44 -14.07 8.42
C GLU A 163 -12.23 -14.68 9.14
N LYS A 164 -11.46 -15.54 8.46
CA LYS A 164 -10.26 -16.17 9.05
C LYS A 164 -9.16 -15.16 9.36
N THR A 165 -8.85 -14.26 8.43
CA THR A 165 -7.82 -13.25 8.65
C THR A 165 -8.17 -12.27 9.77
N LEU A 166 -9.45 -11.91 9.94
CA LEU A 166 -9.91 -11.07 11.05
C LEU A 166 -9.94 -11.76 12.41
N ILE A 167 -10.03 -13.09 12.45
CA ILE A 167 -9.86 -13.87 13.68
C ILE A 167 -8.38 -13.92 14.04
N TRP A 168 -7.54 -14.33 13.10
CA TRP A 168 -6.10 -14.52 13.32
C TRP A 168 -5.36 -13.23 13.70
N ILE A 169 -5.77 -12.07 13.17
CA ILE A 169 -5.15 -10.78 13.52
C ILE A 169 -5.34 -10.38 14.99
N LYS A 170 -6.21 -11.08 15.74
CA LYS A 170 -6.44 -10.88 17.18
C LYS A 170 -5.88 -12.02 18.04
N GLY A 171 -5.16 -12.96 17.42
CA GLY A 171 -4.63 -14.15 18.06
C GLY A 171 -3.20 -13.97 18.58
N SER A 172 -2.47 -15.07 18.60
CA SER A 172 -1.03 -15.13 18.89
C SER A 172 -0.18 -14.46 17.81
N ASP A 173 1.10 -14.19 18.09
CA ASP A 173 2.03 -13.58 17.13
C ASP A 173 2.11 -14.35 15.80
N ASP A 174 2.06 -15.69 15.87
CA ASP A 174 2.07 -16.55 14.69
C ASP A 174 0.76 -16.44 13.89
N GLU A 175 -0.38 -16.31 14.56
CA GLU A 175 -1.68 -16.06 13.91
C GLU A 175 -1.73 -14.66 13.29
N ILE A 176 -1.22 -13.65 13.98
CA ILE A 176 -1.10 -12.29 13.47
C ILE A 176 -0.24 -12.31 12.19
N LEU A 177 0.94 -12.93 12.23
CA LEU A 177 1.81 -13.05 11.06
C LEU A 177 1.15 -13.83 9.93
N MET A 178 0.41 -14.90 10.24
CA MET A 178 -0.39 -15.65 9.27
C MET A 178 -1.44 -14.75 8.59
N ALA A 179 -2.19 -13.97 9.37
CA ALA A 179 -3.22 -13.07 8.85
C ALA A 179 -2.64 -12.05 7.88
N ARG A 180 -1.54 -11.40 8.28
CA ARG A 180 -0.83 -10.39 7.50
C ARG A 180 -0.30 -10.97 6.20
N ALA A 181 0.33 -12.14 6.26
CA ALA A 181 0.84 -12.83 5.08
C ALA A 181 -0.29 -13.26 4.14
N CYS A 182 -1.39 -13.82 4.64
CA CYS A 182 -2.55 -14.20 3.83
C CYS A 182 -3.18 -13.00 3.11
N GLY A 183 -3.32 -11.87 3.82
CA GLY A 183 -3.80 -10.62 3.22
C GLY A 183 -2.92 -10.15 2.07
N LEU A 184 -1.60 -10.19 2.25
CA LEU A 184 -0.65 -9.83 1.18
C LEU A 184 -0.67 -10.82 0.02
N VAL A 185 -0.72 -12.13 0.27
CA VAL A 185 -0.82 -13.13 -0.81
C VAL A 185 -2.06 -12.85 -1.67
N PHE A 186 -3.19 -12.53 -1.05
CA PHE A 186 -4.40 -12.14 -1.77
C PHE A 186 -4.18 -10.90 -2.65
N LEU A 187 -3.63 -9.82 -2.09
CA LEU A 187 -3.38 -8.57 -2.83
C LEU A 187 -2.37 -8.78 -3.97
N ILE A 188 -1.27 -9.49 -3.72
CA ILE A 188 -0.25 -9.78 -4.72
C ILE A 188 -0.83 -10.63 -5.84
N ASN A 189 -1.63 -11.65 -5.55
CA ASN A 189 -2.24 -12.49 -6.58
C ASN A 189 -3.25 -11.71 -7.44
N LYS A 190 -4.00 -10.77 -6.84
CA LYS A 190 -4.86 -9.85 -7.61
C LYS A 190 -4.03 -8.97 -8.54
N LEU A 191 -2.95 -8.39 -8.03
CA LEU A 191 -2.06 -7.53 -8.80
C LEU A 191 -1.37 -8.28 -9.94
N ALA A 192 -0.72 -9.40 -9.64
CA ALA A 192 -0.01 -10.23 -10.60
C ALA A 192 -0.96 -10.79 -11.68
N GLY A 193 -2.17 -11.19 -11.31
CA GLY A 193 -3.18 -11.67 -12.27
C GLY A 193 -3.69 -10.60 -13.24
N SER A 194 -3.50 -9.31 -12.91
CA SER A 194 -3.98 -8.19 -13.73
C SER A 194 -2.86 -7.47 -14.48
N ASN A 195 -1.62 -7.53 -13.98
CA ASN A 195 -0.46 -6.89 -14.60
C ASN A 195 0.82 -7.73 -14.45
N ASN A 196 1.14 -8.49 -15.51
CA ASN A 196 2.32 -9.35 -15.56
C ASN A 196 3.65 -8.56 -15.66
N GLU A 197 3.62 -7.31 -16.16
CA GLU A 197 4.83 -6.50 -16.36
C GLU A 197 5.44 -6.03 -15.04
N ILE A 198 4.67 -6.04 -13.95
CA ILE A 198 5.16 -5.68 -12.62
C ILE A 198 6.20 -6.70 -12.12
N GLY A 199 6.05 -7.97 -12.49
CA GLY A 199 6.97 -9.04 -12.10
C GLY A 199 6.87 -9.47 -10.63
N ILE A 200 5.82 -9.05 -9.90
CA ILE A 200 5.61 -9.41 -8.50
C ILE A 200 4.96 -10.79 -8.36
N ARG A 201 5.40 -11.58 -7.38
CA ARG A 201 4.84 -12.89 -7.04
C ARG A 201 4.79 -13.05 -5.51
N ALA A 202 3.86 -13.87 -5.02
CA ALA A 202 3.69 -14.11 -3.59
C ALA A 202 4.74 -15.11 -3.05
N THR A 203 6.02 -14.72 -3.07
CA THR A 203 7.12 -15.52 -2.52
C THR A 203 7.41 -15.13 -1.06
N ILE A 204 8.12 -15.99 -0.33
CA ILE A 204 8.57 -15.70 1.04
C ILE A 204 9.37 -14.39 1.10
N ASP A 205 10.24 -14.14 0.12
CA ASP A 205 11.01 -12.90 0.03
C ASP A 205 10.12 -11.68 -0.14
N THR A 206 9.17 -11.73 -1.08
CA THR A 206 8.22 -10.63 -1.31
C THR A 206 7.36 -10.36 -0.09
N LEU A 207 6.82 -11.40 0.55
CA LEU A 207 6.01 -11.25 1.76
C LEU A 207 6.84 -10.65 2.90
N SER A 208 8.05 -11.18 3.12
CA SER A 208 8.93 -10.66 4.16
C SER A 208 9.26 -9.19 3.92
N ASP A 209 9.65 -8.83 2.69
CA ASP A 209 9.98 -7.47 2.30
C ASP A 209 8.82 -6.50 2.50
N LEU A 210 7.57 -6.94 2.28
CA LEU A 210 6.36 -6.14 2.43
C LEU A 210 5.85 -6.05 3.88
N ILE A 211 6.18 -7.03 4.73
CA ILE A 211 5.76 -7.10 6.14
C ILE A 211 6.71 -6.34 7.07
N VAL A 212 8.01 -6.18 6.73
CA VAL A 212 8.98 -5.48 7.60
C VAL A 212 8.43 -4.16 8.11
N GLU A 213 8.50 -3.99 9.43
CA GLU A 213 8.17 -2.79 10.17
C GLU A 213 9.42 -2.12 10.73
N ASP A 214 10.36 -2.86 11.32
CA ASP A 214 11.63 -2.28 11.78
C ASP A 214 12.73 -2.43 10.72
N LEU A 215 13.19 -1.30 10.17
CA LEU A 215 14.26 -1.27 9.17
C LEU A 215 15.59 -1.81 9.70
N SER A 216 15.84 -1.69 11.01
CA SER A 216 17.10 -2.08 11.65
C SER A 216 17.18 -3.60 11.86
N GLU A 217 16.04 -4.25 12.14
CA GLU A 217 15.95 -5.71 12.23
C GLU A 217 15.88 -6.38 10.85
N GLY A 218 15.29 -5.68 9.87
CA GLY A 218 15.11 -6.17 8.51
C GLY A 218 14.14 -7.34 8.41
N SER A 219 14.20 -8.10 7.30
CA SER A 219 13.26 -9.20 7.01
C SER A 219 13.79 -10.61 7.33
N SER A 220 14.94 -10.75 7.97
CA SER A 220 15.60 -12.06 8.17
C SER A 220 14.80 -13.00 9.06
N SER A 221 14.26 -12.51 10.18
CA SER A 221 13.41 -13.31 11.08
C SER A 221 12.11 -13.75 10.37
N LEU A 222 11.49 -12.86 9.60
CA LEU A 222 10.29 -13.15 8.82
C LEU A 222 10.53 -14.25 7.79
N ARG A 223 11.65 -14.21 7.07
CA ARG A 223 12.03 -15.24 6.08
C ARG A 223 12.18 -16.63 6.71
N SER A 224 12.61 -16.71 7.96
CA SER A 224 12.74 -17.97 8.67
C SER A 224 11.40 -18.53 9.18
N LYS A 225 10.47 -17.66 9.60
CA LYS A 225 9.19 -18.05 10.20
C LYS A 225 8.09 -18.33 9.17
N LEU A 226 8.01 -17.49 8.13
CA LEU A 226 6.91 -17.55 7.15
C LEU A 226 6.74 -18.92 6.46
N PRO A 227 7.80 -19.64 6.04
CA PRO A 227 7.62 -20.94 5.39
C PRO A 227 6.83 -21.93 6.25
N ALA A 228 7.22 -22.10 7.51
CA ALA A 228 6.58 -23.04 8.43
C ALA A 228 5.14 -22.64 8.80
N LEU A 229 4.85 -21.34 8.80
CA LEU A 229 3.50 -20.81 9.03
C LEU A 229 2.62 -21.05 7.81
N LEU A 230 3.04 -20.62 6.62
CA LEU A 230 2.23 -20.73 5.41
C LEU A 230 1.96 -22.18 5.01
N ASP A 231 2.86 -23.11 5.32
CA ASP A 231 2.65 -24.55 5.12
C ASP A 231 1.47 -25.11 5.92
N LYS A 232 1.11 -24.48 7.04
CA LYS A 232 -0.04 -24.86 7.88
C LYS A 232 -1.31 -24.09 7.51
N CYS A 233 -1.25 -23.19 6.53
CA CYS A 233 -2.38 -22.33 6.18
C CYS A 233 -3.40 -23.05 5.28
N GLU A 234 -4.59 -23.31 5.81
CA GLU A 234 -5.69 -23.93 5.06
C GLU A 234 -6.29 -23.06 3.93
N LEU A 235 -5.91 -21.77 3.85
CA LEU A 235 -6.41 -20.84 2.83
C LEU A 235 -5.52 -20.80 1.60
N LEU A 236 -4.30 -21.31 1.70
CA LEU A 236 -3.28 -21.22 0.67
C LEU A 236 -3.05 -22.60 0.04
N MET A 237 -2.86 -22.61 -1.27
CA MET A 237 -2.40 -23.79 -1.99
C MET A 237 -0.96 -23.55 -2.44
N LYS A 238 -0.08 -24.53 -2.22
CA LYS A 238 1.26 -24.52 -2.78
C LYS A 238 1.15 -24.62 -4.30
N VAL A 239 1.93 -23.80 -5.01
CA VAL A 239 2.01 -23.83 -6.47
C VAL A 239 3.43 -24.27 -6.84
N GLY A 240 3.55 -25.45 -7.45
CA GLY A 240 4.81 -25.96 -7.99
C GLY A 240 5.61 -26.91 -7.08
N GLU A 241 4.99 -28.01 -6.64
CA GLU A 241 5.72 -29.27 -6.40
C GLU A 241 5.72 -30.11 -7.68
#